data_AF-A0AA35W1W9-F1
#
_entry.id   AF-A0AA35W1W9-F1
#
_cell.length_a   1.000
_cell.length_b   1.000
_cell.length_c   1.000
_cell.angle_alpha   90.00
_cell.angle_beta   90.00
_cell.angle_gamma   90.00
#
_symmetry.space_group_name_H-M   'P 1'
#
loop_
_entity.id
_entity.type
_entity.pdbx_description
1 polymer ?
#
loop_
_entity_poly.entity_id
_entity_poly.type
_entity_poly.pdbx_seq_one_letter_code
_entity_poly.pdbx_strand_id
1 'polypeptide(L)'
;MIAPILEELAGENSEAFKVGKVNVDANRQTAMQYGVRSIPTLLVFKDGKVAGQIVGAMPKEALKKKILDVPISRSIRNHTSGEWKIV
;
A
#
# COMPACT_ATOMS: atom_id res chain seq x y z
N MET A 1 -12.20 1.87 9.96
CA MET A 1 -12.63 0.52 9.52
C MET A 1 -11.49 -0.26 8.85
N ILE A 2 -10.80 0.28 7.83
CA ILE A 2 -9.66 -0.44 7.20
C ILE A 2 -8.34 -0.39 7.99
N ALA A 3 -8.08 0.69 8.73
CA ALA A 3 -6.85 0.87 9.50
C ALA A 3 -6.47 -0.34 10.41
N PRO A 4 -7.34 -0.87 11.28
CA PRO A 4 -6.97 -2.00 12.14
C PRO A 4 -6.67 -3.27 11.35
N ILE A 5 -7.30 -3.47 10.19
CA ILE A 5 -7.03 -4.62 9.32
C ILE A 5 -5.63 -4.51 8.72
N LEU A 6 -5.21 -3.31 8.32
CA LEU A 6 -3.87 -3.09 7.78
C LEU A 6 -2.80 -3.22 8.86
N GLU A 7 -3.07 -2.73 10.07
CA GLU A 7 -2.16 -2.89 11.21
C GLU A 7 -1.97 -4.35 11.59
N GLU A 8 -3.05 -5.15 11.59
CA GLU A 8 -2.98 -6.59 11.81
C GLU A 8 -2.17 -7.30 10.71
N LEU A 9 -2.44 -6.99 9.44
CA LEU A 9 -1.70 -7.55 8.31
C LEU A 9 -0.21 -7.15 8.34
N ALA A 10 0.10 -5.92 8.73
CA ALA A 10 1.47 -5.44 8.90
C ALA A 10 2.15 -6.17 10.07
N GLY A 11 1.46 -6.35 11.19
CA GLY A 11 1.97 -7.13 12.32
C GLY A 11 2.32 -8.55 11.91
N GLU A 12 1.40 -9.24 11.23
CA GLU A 12 1.59 -10.61 10.71
C GLU A 12 2.74 -10.71 9.68
N ASN A 13 3.08 -9.62 8.99
CA ASN A 13 4.04 -9.60 7.88
C ASN A 13 5.08 -8.47 8.05
N SER A 14 5.53 -8.23 9.27
CA SER A 14 6.37 -7.06 9.62
C SER A 14 7.68 -6.99 8.83
N GLU A 15 8.20 -8.13 8.38
CA GLU A 15 9.39 -8.23 7.53
C GLU A 15 9.10 -8.00 6.04
N ALA A 16 7.85 -8.19 5.61
CA ALA A 16 7.45 -8.06 4.22
C ALA A 16 7.04 -6.63 3.86
N PHE A 17 6.32 -5.92 4.73
CA PHE A 17 5.91 -4.54 4.45
C PHE A 17 5.58 -3.73 5.71
N LYS A 18 5.70 -2.41 5.57
CA LYS A 18 5.33 -1.41 6.55
C LYS A 18 4.03 -0.73 6.14
N VAL A 19 3.22 -0.35 7.12
CA VAL A 19 2.03 0.46 6.91
C VAL A 19 2.24 1.83 7.56
N GLY A 20 1.97 2.87 6.80
CA GLY A 20 1.83 4.25 7.22
C GLY A 20 0.41 4.71 6.97
N LYS A 21 0.04 5.81 7.63
CA LYS A 21 -1.27 6.45 7.45
C LYS A 21 -1.03 7.92 7.15
N VAL A 22 -1.66 8.42 6.09
CA VAL A 22 -1.61 9.84 5.74
C VAL A 22 -3.01 10.44 5.83
N ASN A 23 -3.13 11.57 6.53
CA ASN A 23 -4.35 12.36 6.50
C ASN A 23 -4.35 13.24 5.24
N VAL A 24 -5.23 12.94 4.29
CA VAL A 24 -5.31 13.66 3.01
C VAL A 24 -5.86 15.08 3.14
N ASP A 25 -6.62 15.40 4.19
CA ASP A 25 -7.14 16.75 4.45
C ASP A 25 -6.00 17.71 4.84
N ALA A 26 -5.09 17.21 5.68
CA ALA A 26 -3.86 17.90 6.06
C ALA A 26 -2.78 17.86 4.96
N ASN A 27 -2.83 16.89 4.04
CA ASN A 27 -1.82 16.65 3.02
C ASN A 27 -2.42 16.68 1.60
N ARG A 28 -3.24 17.68 1.29
CA ARG A 28 -3.97 17.78 0.01
C ARG A 28 -3.06 17.74 -1.21
N GLN A 29 -1.90 18.40 -1.16
CA GLN A 29 -0.94 18.41 -2.28
C GLN A 29 -0.40 17.00 -2.55
N THR A 30 -0.02 16.27 -1.51
CA THR A 30 0.43 14.87 -1.61
C THR A 30 -0.67 13.97 -2.16
N ALA A 31 -1.90 14.13 -1.68
CA ALA A 31 -3.05 13.40 -2.19
C ALA A 31 -3.27 13.66 -3.70
N MET A 32 -3.17 14.92 -4.14
CA MET A 32 -3.26 15.27 -5.56
C MET A 32 -2.10 14.68 -6.39
N GLN A 33 -0.86 14.74 -5.88
CA GLN A 33 0.31 14.19 -6.56
C GLN A 33 0.18 12.69 -6.83
N TYR A 34 -0.38 11.94 -5.87
CA TYR A 34 -0.61 10.51 -6.02
C TYR A 34 -2.00 10.17 -6.58
N GLY A 35 -2.78 11.15 -7.04
CA GLY A 35 -4.09 10.90 -7.67
C GLY A 35 -5.17 10.37 -6.71
N VAL A 36 -5.03 10.61 -5.41
CA VAL A 36 -6.02 10.23 -4.39
C VAL A 36 -7.23 11.17 -4.48
N ARG A 37 -8.31 10.66 -5.08
CA ARG A 37 -9.57 11.41 -5.30
C ARG A 37 -10.71 11.00 -4.36
N SER A 38 -10.60 9.83 -3.75
CA SER A 38 -11.61 9.25 -2.86
C SER A 38 -10.93 8.54 -1.69
N ILE A 39 -11.61 8.48 -0.54
CA ILE A 39 -11.14 7.78 0.66
C ILE A 39 -12.10 6.61 0.93
N PRO A 40 -11.62 5.43 1.35
CA PRO A 40 -10.20 5.07 1.54
C PRO A 40 -9.48 4.78 0.21
N THR A 41 -8.22 5.21 0.11
CA THR A 41 -7.28 4.79 -0.95
C THR A 41 -6.02 4.29 -0.29
N LEU A 42 -5.50 3.16 -0.75
CA LEU A 42 -4.19 2.65 -0.37
C LEU A 42 -3.23 2.77 -1.53
N LEU A 43 -2.04 3.26 -1.23
CA LEU A 43 -0.93 3.30 -2.17
C LEU A 43 0.14 2.32 -1.71
N VAL A 44 0.52 1.39 -2.58
CA VAL A 44 1.59 0.44 -2.32
C VAL A 44 2.86 0.98 -2.96
N PHE A 45 3.87 1.26 -2.12
CA PHE A 45 5.17 1.72 -2.56
C PHE A 45 6.18 0.58 -2.56
N LYS A 46 7.02 0.57 -3.59
CA LYS A 46 8.20 -0.29 -3.72
C LYS A 46 9.33 0.56 -4.29
N ASP A 47 10.50 0.54 -3.65
CA ASP A 47 11.68 1.30 -4.09
C ASP A 47 11.39 2.81 -4.31
N GLY A 48 10.57 3.39 -3.42
CA GLY A 48 10.18 4.80 -3.48
C GLY A 48 9.20 5.17 -4.60
N LYS A 49 8.68 4.19 -5.36
CA LYS A 49 7.71 4.40 -6.44
C LYS A 49 6.38 3.71 -6.12
N VAL A 50 5.28 4.25 -6.64
CA VAL A 50 3.97 3.62 -6.54
C VAL A 50 3.97 2.36 -7.41
N ALA A 51 3.91 1.19 -6.77
CA ALA A 51 3.82 -0.11 -7.41
C ALA A 51 2.37 -0.55 -7.60
N GLY A 52 1.45 -0.05 -6.77
CA GLY A 52 0.02 -0.34 -6.89
C GLY A 52 -0.85 0.68 -6.17
N GLN A 53 -2.11 0.75 -6.59
CA GLN A 53 -3.12 1.60 -5.97
C GLN A 53 -4.41 0.80 -5.80
N ILE A 54 -5.02 0.91 -4.62
CA ILE A 54 -6.29 0.26 -4.27
C ILE A 54 -7.24 1.37 -3.83
N VAL A 55 -8.34 1.55 -4.56
CA VAL A 55 -9.34 2.57 -4.25
C VAL A 55 -10.59 1.91 -3.70
N GLY A 56 -11.09 2.41 -2.57
CA GLY A 56 -12.28 1.93 -1.89
C GLY A 56 -11.99 0.92 -0.78
N ALA A 57 -13.06 0.56 -0.08
CA ALA A 57 -12.98 -0.44 0.98
C ALA A 57 -13.11 -1.86 0.41
N MET A 58 -12.21 -2.75 0.82
CA MET A 58 -12.22 -4.16 0.44
C MET A 58 -12.10 -5.05 1.70
N PRO A 59 -12.54 -6.31 1.64
CA PRO A 59 -12.32 -7.29 2.72
C PRO A 59 -10.82 -7.54 2.99
N LYS A 60 -10.48 -7.99 4.21
CA LYS A 60 -9.09 -8.30 4.62
C LYS A 60 -8.38 -9.21 3.63
N GLU A 61 -9.01 -10.31 3.22
CA GLU A 61 -8.41 -11.27 2.29
C GLU A 61 -8.11 -10.67 0.92
N ALA A 62 -9.02 -9.83 0.41
CA ALA A 62 -8.84 -9.16 -0.86
C ALA A 62 -7.70 -8.12 -0.79
N LEU A 63 -7.61 -7.36 0.31
CA LEU A 63 -6.49 -6.45 0.56
C LEU A 63 -5.17 -7.21 0.65
N LYS A 64 -5.12 -8.27 1.46
CA LYS A 64 -3.93 -9.12 1.60
C LYS A 64 -3.47 -9.64 0.25
N LYS A 65 -4.38 -10.22 -0.53
CA LYS A 65 -4.07 -10.69 -1.88
C LYS A 65 -3.55 -9.56 -2.76
N LYS A 66 -4.22 -8.41 -2.78
CA LYS A 66 -3.85 -7.30 -3.67
C LYS A 66 -2.50 -6.68 -3.31
N ILE A 67 -2.17 -6.59 -2.02
CA ILE A 67 -0.87 -6.12 -1.51
C ILE A 67 0.24 -7.08 -1.90
N LEU A 68 0.01 -8.39 -1.73
CA LEU A 68 1.01 -9.42 -2.04
C LEU A 68 1.15 -9.71 -3.55
N ASP A 69 0.08 -9.47 -4.32
CA ASP A 69 0.01 -9.71 -5.76
C ASP A 69 0.48 -8.51 -6.58
N VAL A 70 0.82 -7.36 -5.95
CA VAL A 70 1.34 -6.20 -6.67
C VAL A 70 2.53 -6.65 -7.52
N PRO A 71 2.38 -6.68 -8.86
CA PRO A 71 3.39 -7.23 -9.72
C PRO A 71 4.59 -6.31 -9.62
N ILE A 72 5.68 -6.83 -9.06
CA ILE A 72 7.02 -6.36 -9.39
C ILE A 72 7.03 -6.25 -10.91
N SER A 73 7.19 -5.03 -11.43
CA SER A 73 7.33 -4.79 -12.87
C SER A 73 8.15 -5.93 -13.44
N ARG A 74 7.56 -6.71 -14.37
CA ARG A 74 8.16 -7.92 -14.96
C ARG A 74 9.48 -7.55 -15.61
N SER A 75 10.52 -7.51 -14.81
CA SER A 75 11.91 -7.52 -15.22
C SER A 75 12.63 -8.27 -14.12
N ILE A 76 12.77 -9.57 -14.39
CA ILE A 76 13.71 -10.48 -13.76
C ILE A 76 13.37 -10.82 -12.30
N ARG A 77 12.98 -12.08 -12.10
CA ARG A 77 13.10 -12.77 -10.81
C ARG A 77 14.57 -12.71 -10.41
N ASN A 78 14.96 -11.72 -9.63
CA ASN A 78 16.13 -11.84 -8.78
C ASN A 78 15.87 -11.14 -7.46
N HIS A 79 16.03 -11.92 -6.41
CA HIS A 79 16.12 -11.56 -5.01
C HIS A 79 16.55 -10.11 -4.76
N THR A 80 15.63 -9.24 -4.34
CA THR A 80 15.97 -7.95 -3.74
C THR A 80 15.05 -7.66 -2.58
N SER A 81 15.67 -7.69 -1.39
CA SER A 81 15.22 -7.07 -0.15
C SER A 81 14.89 -5.59 -0.44
N GLY A 82 13.60 -5.30 -0.68
CA GLY A 82 13.10 -3.96 -0.91
C GLY A 82 12.07 -3.67 0.17
N GLU A 83 12.24 -2.56 0.89
CA GLU A 83 11.30 -2.12 1.92
C GLU A 83 9.98 -1.68 1.26
N TRP A 84 8.88 -2.35 1.60
CA TRP A 84 7.55 -2.01 1.11
C TRP A 84 6.86 -1.07 2.09
N LYS A 85 6.22 -0.01 1.60
CA LYS A 85 5.47 0.94 2.43
C LYS A 85 4.08 1.16 1.85
N ILE A 86 3.05 0.96 2.66
CA ILE A 86 1.67 1.28 2.30
C ILE A 86 1.31 2.60 2.99
N VAL A 87 0.75 3.59 2.30
CA VAL A 87 0.23 4.83 2.92
C VAL A 87 -1.21 5.12 2.53
#